data_AF-A0A844T119-F1
#
_entry.id   AF-A0A844T119-F1
#
_cell.length_a   1.000
_cell.length_b   1.000
_cell.length_c   1.000
_cell.angle_alpha   90.00
_cell.angle_beta   90.00
_cell.angle_gamma   90.00
#
_symmetry.space_group_name_H-M   'P 1'
#
loop_
_entity.id
_entity.type
_entity.pdbx_description
1 polymer ?
#
loop_
_entity_poly.entity_id
_entity_poly.type
_entity_poly.pdbx_seq_one_letter_code
_entity_poly.pdbx_strand_id
1 'polypeptide(L)'
;MTRHVVATVDEIPSGARKIVEVQGREIGIFNLEGEFFAIANRCPHEGASLCKGRIVGLVEADEPGAYRYSRRNELVRCPWHGWEFDIRTGKSWCDPRRTKVRSYDLKLEQGSALGEEELRAETFPVSVEKQYVVIEL
;
A
#
# COMPACT_ATOMS: atom_id res chain seq x y z
N MET A 1 -18.26 7.18 -12.45
CA MET A 1 -17.29 6.69 -11.45
C MET A 1 -16.65 7.90 -10.81
N THR A 2 -16.80 8.05 -9.49
CA THR A 2 -16.18 9.16 -8.74
C THR A 2 -14.67 8.94 -8.65
N ARG A 3 -13.89 9.99 -8.88
CA ARG A 3 -12.43 9.98 -8.73
C ARG A 3 -12.10 10.60 -7.37
N HIS A 4 -11.04 10.10 -6.74
CA HIS A 4 -10.53 10.65 -5.49
C HIS A 4 -9.03 10.88 -5.67
N VAL A 5 -8.60 12.11 -5.46
CA VAL A 5 -7.18 12.40 -5.25
C VAL A 5 -6.83 11.85 -3.87
N VAL A 6 -5.68 11.20 -3.73
CA VAL A 6 -5.31 10.45 -2.51
C VAL A 6 -3.89 10.69 -2.03
N ALA A 7 -2.99 11.09 -2.93
CA ALA A 7 -1.62 11.48 -2.63
C ALA A 7 -1.00 12.16 -3.86
N THR A 8 0.04 12.93 -3.66
CA THR A 8 1.01 13.26 -4.71
C THR A 8 2.05 12.14 -4.85
N VAL A 9 2.79 12.14 -5.96
CA VAL A 9 3.82 11.12 -6.26
C VAL A 9 4.98 11.17 -5.25
N ASP A 10 5.36 12.36 -4.82
CA ASP A 10 6.47 12.60 -3.89
C ASP A 10 6.17 12.15 -2.45
N GLU A 11 4.89 12.05 -2.07
CA GLU A 11 4.48 11.48 -0.78
C GLU A 11 4.76 9.97 -0.66
N ILE A 12 4.95 9.28 -1.79
CA ILE A 12 5.17 7.84 -1.84
C ILE A 12 6.40 7.57 -2.72
N PRO A 13 7.63 7.80 -2.20
CA PRO A 13 8.85 7.53 -2.95
C PRO A 13 9.00 6.05 -3.29
N SER A 14 9.90 5.74 -4.21
CA SER A 14 10.18 4.35 -4.62
C SER A 14 10.46 3.44 -3.43
N GLY A 15 9.77 2.30 -3.37
CA GLY A 15 9.85 1.32 -2.28
C GLY A 15 8.98 1.65 -1.06
N ALA A 16 8.35 2.83 -1.03
CA ALA A 16 7.45 3.24 0.03
C ALA A 16 6.00 2.86 -0.27
N ARG A 17 5.15 3.10 0.72
CA ARG A 17 3.70 2.94 0.63
C ARG A 17 3.00 3.98 1.48
N LYS A 18 1.73 4.25 1.16
CA LYS A 18 0.82 5.05 1.96
C LYS A 18 -0.51 4.33 2.10
N ILE A 19 -1.08 4.36 3.31
CA ILE A 19 -2.45 3.88 3.54
C ILE A 19 -3.35 5.10 3.54
N VAL A 20 -4.40 5.05 2.74
CA VAL A 20 -5.44 6.08 2.65
C VAL A 20 -6.77 5.41 2.96
N GLU A 21 -7.76 6.19 3.38
CA GLU A 21 -9.14 5.72 3.46
C GLU A 21 -9.99 6.57 2.50
N VAL A 22 -10.77 5.88 1.68
CA VAL A 22 -11.64 6.47 0.66
C VAL A 22 -13.02 5.86 0.82
N GLN A 23 -14.02 6.67 1.13
CA GLN A 23 -15.40 6.21 1.35
C GLN A 23 -15.49 5.04 2.36
N GLY A 24 -14.77 5.14 3.49
CA GLY A 24 -14.76 4.12 4.55
C GLY A 24 -13.98 2.84 4.21
N ARG A 25 -13.15 2.87 3.16
CA ARG A 25 -12.29 1.74 2.75
C ARG A 25 -10.83 2.11 2.91
N GLU A 26 -10.10 1.39 3.75
CA GLU A 26 -8.65 1.51 3.82
C GLU A 26 -7.98 0.82 2.61
N ILE A 27 -7.12 1.56 1.91
CA ILE A 27 -6.42 1.15 0.69
C ILE A 27 -4.92 1.46 0.88
N GLY A 28 -4.07 0.48 0.63
CA GLY A 28 -2.62 0.70 0.55
C GLY A 28 -2.20 0.99 -0.87
N ILE A 29 -1.53 2.12 -1.06
CA ILE A 29 -0.88 2.55 -2.30
C ILE A 29 0.62 2.26 -2.16
N PHE A 30 1.18 1.51 -3.09
CA PHE A 30 2.58 1.10 -3.11
C PHE A 30 3.27 1.70 -4.32
N ASN A 31 4.51 2.13 -4.15
CA ASN A 31 5.39 2.52 -5.24
C ASN A 31 6.51 1.47 -5.38
N LEU A 32 6.48 0.69 -6.46
CA LEU A 32 7.52 -0.25 -6.83
C LEU A 32 8.32 0.33 -7.98
N GLU A 33 9.47 0.93 -7.67
CA GLU A 33 10.41 1.45 -8.68
C GLU A 33 9.80 2.46 -9.67
N GLY A 34 8.85 3.27 -9.20
CA GLY A 34 8.13 4.28 -10.00
C GLY A 34 6.78 3.80 -10.51
N GLU A 35 6.46 2.51 -10.39
CA GLU A 35 5.15 1.96 -10.73
C GLU A 35 4.24 1.88 -9.51
N PHE A 36 3.01 2.39 -9.65
CA PHE A 36 2.07 2.52 -8.55
C PHE A 36 1.00 1.41 -8.57
N PHE A 37 0.75 0.83 -7.40
CA PHE A 37 -0.26 -0.22 -7.21
C PHE A 37 -1.13 0.06 -5.99
N ALA A 38 -2.42 -0.24 -6.08
CA ALA A 38 -3.33 -0.11 -4.94
C ALA A 38 -4.04 -1.43 -4.64
N ILE A 39 -4.01 -1.82 -3.37
CA ILE A 39 -4.72 -3.00 -2.84
C ILE A 39 -5.44 -2.65 -1.54
N ALA A 40 -6.48 -3.39 -1.21
CA ALA A 40 -7.21 -3.20 0.05
C ALA A 40 -6.29 -3.44 1.26
N ASN A 41 -6.40 -2.61 2.30
CA ASN A 41 -5.66 -2.82 3.54
C ASN A 41 -6.22 -4.00 4.36
N ARG A 42 -7.41 -4.51 4.05
CA ARG A 42 -7.98 -5.65 4.78
C ARG A 42 -7.50 -6.98 4.19
N CYS A 43 -6.76 -7.75 4.98
CA CYS A 43 -6.31 -9.08 4.60
C CYS A 43 -7.52 -10.00 4.34
N PRO A 44 -7.59 -10.70 3.19
CA PRO A 44 -8.72 -11.57 2.85
C PRO A 44 -8.75 -12.87 3.65
N HIS A 45 -7.70 -13.18 4.41
CA HIS A 45 -7.63 -14.33 5.30
C HIS A 45 -8.45 -14.09 6.57
N GLU A 46 -7.92 -13.29 7.51
CA GLU A 46 -8.55 -13.05 8.82
C GLU A 46 -8.77 -11.55 9.13
N GLY A 47 -8.62 -10.67 8.14
CA GLY A 47 -9.00 -9.25 8.28
C GLY A 47 -7.93 -8.31 8.85
N ALA A 48 -6.70 -8.77 9.07
CA ALA A 48 -5.57 -7.92 9.47
C ALA A 48 -5.38 -6.68 8.57
N SER A 49 -4.79 -5.60 9.11
CA SER A 49 -4.27 -4.48 8.32
C SER A 49 -3.06 -4.92 7.48
N LEU A 50 -3.33 -5.54 6.33
CA LEU A 50 -2.36 -6.13 5.41
C LEU A 50 -1.27 -5.14 5.01
N CYS A 51 -1.63 -3.91 4.67
CA CYS A 51 -0.69 -2.91 4.18
C CYS A 51 0.18 -2.33 5.30
N LYS A 52 -0.03 -2.69 6.57
CA LYS A 52 0.93 -2.45 7.66
C LYS A 52 2.02 -3.52 7.73
N GLY A 53 1.85 -4.62 6.99
CA GLY A 53 2.80 -5.72 6.86
C GLY A 53 4.15 -5.32 6.26
N ARG A 54 5.13 -6.22 6.31
CA ARG A 54 6.46 -5.95 5.71
C ARG A 54 6.39 -6.14 4.20
N ILE A 55 7.08 -5.29 3.44
CA ILE A 55 7.37 -5.57 2.04
C ILE A 55 8.55 -6.54 2.01
N VAL A 56 8.40 -7.64 1.28
CA VAL A 56 9.36 -8.74 1.22
C VAL A 56 9.58 -9.19 -0.22
N GLY A 57 10.66 -9.93 -0.45
CA GLY A 57 10.90 -10.61 -1.71
C GLY A 57 10.23 -11.98 -1.76
N LEU A 58 9.97 -12.43 -2.99
CA LEU A 58 9.52 -13.77 -3.31
C LEU A 58 10.65 -14.77 -3.07
N VAL A 59 10.44 -15.70 -2.15
CA VAL A 59 11.38 -16.78 -1.90
C VAL A 59 10.95 -18.00 -2.69
N GLU A 60 11.87 -18.53 -3.49
CA GLU A 60 11.73 -19.79 -4.21
C GLU A 60 12.84 -20.75 -3.78
N ALA A 61 12.52 -22.03 -3.79
CA ALA A 61 13.45 -23.11 -3.49
C ALA A 61 13.15 -24.27 -4.43
N ASP A 62 14.20 -24.81 -5.06
CA ASP A 62 14.08 -25.99 -5.92
C ASP A 62 14.39 -27.28 -5.12
N GLU A 63 15.11 -27.15 -4.00
CA GLU A 63 15.48 -28.24 -3.10
C GLU A 63 15.58 -27.76 -1.64
N PRO A 64 15.43 -28.66 -0.63
CA PRO A 64 15.56 -28.28 0.78
C PRO A 64 16.92 -27.67 1.11
N GLY A 65 16.92 -26.53 1.79
CA GLY A 65 18.14 -25.84 2.22
C GLY A 65 18.73 -24.87 1.19
N ALA A 66 18.27 -24.89 -0.07
CA ALA A 66 18.64 -23.92 -1.09
C ALA A 66 17.45 -23.00 -1.38
N TYR A 67 17.59 -21.71 -1.10
CA TYR A 67 16.57 -20.71 -1.41
C TYR A 67 17.17 -19.51 -2.11
N ARG A 68 16.37 -18.88 -2.96
CA ARG A 68 16.70 -17.64 -3.66
C ARG A 68 15.56 -16.66 -3.54
N TYR A 69 15.90 -15.38 -3.65
CA TYR A 69 14.91 -14.34 -3.92
C TYR A 69 14.76 -14.19 -5.43
N SER A 70 13.65 -14.68 -6.00
CA SER A 70 13.39 -14.56 -7.45
C SER A 70 12.85 -13.19 -7.84
N ARG A 71 12.11 -12.54 -6.92
CA ARG A 71 11.61 -11.16 -7.05
C ARG A 71 11.81 -10.45 -5.73
N ARG A 72 12.31 -9.21 -5.73
CA ARG A 72 12.60 -8.47 -4.48
C ARG A 72 11.58 -7.37 -4.27
N ASN A 73 11.14 -7.20 -3.02
CA ASN A 73 10.24 -6.13 -2.59
C ASN A 73 8.89 -6.04 -3.33
N GLU A 74 8.38 -7.16 -3.85
CA GLU A 74 7.13 -7.18 -4.63
C GLU A 74 5.94 -7.79 -3.87
N LEU A 75 6.19 -8.32 -2.67
CA LEU A 75 5.14 -8.94 -1.86
C LEU A 75 4.93 -8.16 -0.57
N VAL A 76 3.67 -8.04 -0.16
CA VAL A 76 3.32 -7.62 1.19
C VAL A 76 3.01 -8.85 2.05
N ARG A 77 3.73 -8.98 3.15
CA ARG A 77 3.55 -10.06 4.12
C ARG A 77 2.64 -9.59 5.25
N CYS A 78 1.48 -10.25 5.39
CA CYS A 78 0.51 -9.99 6.43
C CYS A 78 1.16 -10.08 7.83
N PRO A 79 0.94 -9.08 8.71
CA PRO A 79 1.59 -9.02 10.02
C PRO A 79 1.10 -10.09 11.02
N TRP A 80 -0.04 -10.74 10.77
CA TRP A 80 -0.56 -11.78 11.67
C TRP A 80 0.08 -13.14 11.39
N HIS A 81 -0.22 -13.74 10.24
CA HIS A 81 0.12 -15.13 9.94
C HIS A 81 1.24 -15.28 8.91
N GLY A 82 1.89 -14.17 8.52
CA GLY A 82 2.96 -14.20 7.51
C GLY A 82 2.48 -14.50 6.09
N TRP A 83 1.16 -14.48 5.83
CA TRP A 83 0.60 -14.75 4.51
C TRP A 83 0.99 -13.67 3.51
N GLU A 84 1.54 -14.05 2.36
CA GLU A 84 2.11 -13.12 1.39
C GLU A 84 1.18 -12.90 0.21
N PHE A 85 1.14 -11.64 -0.25
CA PHE A 85 0.35 -11.21 -1.40
C PHE A 85 1.22 -10.40 -2.35
N ASP A 86 1.12 -10.71 -3.63
CA ASP A 86 1.78 -9.96 -4.70
C ASP A 86 1.12 -8.58 -4.82
N ILE A 87 1.91 -7.52 -4.68
CA ILE A 87 1.42 -6.13 -4.63
C ILE A 87 0.80 -5.71 -5.97
N ARG A 88 1.35 -6.21 -7.09
CA ARG A 88 0.92 -5.83 -8.45
C ARG A 88 -0.45 -6.41 -8.78
N THR A 89 -0.68 -7.65 -8.35
CA THR A 89 -1.86 -8.43 -8.77
C THR A 89 -2.87 -8.67 -7.66
N GLY A 90 -2.48 -8.42 -6.40
CA GLY A 90 -3.24 -8.77 -5.21
C GLY A 90 -3.33 -10.27 -4.94
N LYS A 91 -2.74 -11.14 -5.76
CA LYS A 91 -2.87 -12.60 -5.57
C LYS A 91 -2.06 -13.06 -4.38
N SER A 92 -2.64 -13.99 -3.61
CA SER A 92 -1.93 -14.74 -2.57
C SER A 92 -0.79 -15.55 -3.21
N TRP A 93 0.38 -15.54 -2.60
CA TRP A 93 1.44 -16.46 -3.01
C TRP A 93 1.13 -17.91 -2.64
N CYS A 94 0.53 -18.13 -1.45
CA CYS A 94 0.26 -19.47 -0.94
C CYS A 94 -0.94 -20.16 -1.61
N ASP A 95 -1.90 -19.39 -2.13
CA ASP A 95 -3.09 -19.90 -2.84
C ASP A 95 -3.56 -18.89 -3.92
N PRO A 96 -2.80 -18.73 -5.01
CA PRO A 96 -3.05 -17.69 -6.02
C PRO A 96 -4.32 -17.90 -6.84
N ARG A 97 -4.92 -19.10 -6.78
CA ARG A 97 -6.14 -19.44 -7.51
C ARG A 97 -7.40 -19.04 -6.76
N ARG A 98 -7.38 -19.14 -5.42
CA ARG A 98 -8.58 -18.94 -4.60
C ARG A 98 -8.53 -17.66 -3.78
N THR A 99 -7.35 -17.19 -3.39
CA THR A 99 -7.21 -16.07 -2.47
C THR A 99 -6.52 -14.90 -3.15
N LYS A 100 -7.18 -13.75 -3.17
CA LYS A 100 -6.62 -12.48 -3.61
C LYS A 100 -7.14 -11.33 -2.75
N VAL A 101 -6.27 -10.36 -2.46
CA VAL A 101 -6.71 -9.07 -1.98
C VAL A 101 -7.32 -8.29 -3.16
N ARG A 102 -8.30 -7.45 -2.85
CA ARG A 102 -8.91 -6.57 -3.86
C ARG A 102 -7.90 -5.53 -4.31
N SER A 103 -7.69 -5.41 -5.62
CA SER A 103 -6.91 -4.33 -6.23
C SER A 103 -7.82 -3.19 -6.69
N TYR A 104 -7.24 -2.00 -6.80
CA TYR A 104 -7.90 -0.78 -7.28
C TYR A 104 -7.10 -0.19 -8.44
N ASP A 105 -7.80 0.31 -9.45
CA ASP A 105 -7.17 0.98 -10.57
C ASP A 105 -6.65 2.35 -10.13
N LEU A 106 -5.38 2.62 -10.43
CA LEU A 106 -4.76 3.91 -10.22
C LEU A 106 -4.54 4.63 -11.55
N LYS A 107 -4.67 5.94 -11.54
CA LYS A 107 -4.30 6.81 -12.66
C LYS A 107 -3.42 7.94 -12.13
N LEU A 108 -2.30 8.16 -12.81
CA LEU A 108 -1.46 9.33 -12.59
C LEU A 108 -1.96 10.44 -13.52
N GLU A 109 -2.41 11.54 -12.94
CA GLU A 109 -2.87 12.72 -13.68
C GLU A 109 -2.04 13.93 -13.23
N GLN A 110 -1.73 14.84 -14.16
CA GLN A 110 -1.04 16.08 -13.79
C GLN A 110 -1.99 16.98 -13.00
N GLY A 111 -1.48 17.68 -11.99
CA GLY A 111 -2.28 18.56 -11.15
C GLY A 111 -3.03 19.66 -11.93
N SER A 112 -2.51 20.09 -13.08
CA SER A 112 -3.18 21.05 -13.97
C SER A 112 -4.40 20.49 -14.72
N ALA A 113 -4.54 19.16 -14.80
CA ALA A 113 -5.69 18.49 -15.41
C ALA A 113 -6.81 18.21 -14.40
N LEU A 114 -6.53 18.39 -13.11
CA LEU A 114 -7.48 18.29 -12.00
C LEU A 114 -7.93 19.72 -11.67
N GLY A 115 -9.24 20.00 -11.62
CA GLY A 115 -9.71 21.33 -11.21
C GLY A 115 -9.19 21.66 -9.79
N GLU A 116 -8.92 22.92 -9.49
CA GLU A 116 -8.34 23.34 -8.19
C GLU A 116 -9.15 22.83 -6.97
N GLU A 117 -10.46 22.65 -7.12
CA GLU A 117 -11.36 22.11 -6.09
C GLU A 117 -11.26 20.58 -5.92
N GLU A 118 -10.76 19.86 -6.92
CA GLU A 118 -10.66 18.39 -6.95
C GLU A 118 -9.33 17.87 -6.39
N LEU A 119 -8.38 18.78 -6.10
CA LEU A 119 -7.04 18.50 -5.55
C LEU A 119 -7.00 18.19 -4.05
N ARG A 120 -8.16 17.97 -3.39
CA ARG A 120 -8.18 17.50 -2.01
C ARG A 120 -7.89 16.01 -1.98
N ALA A 121 -6.62 15.64 -1.81
CA ALA A 121 -6.31 14.37 -1.20
C ALA A 121 -7.10 14.28 0.12
N GLU A 122 -7.96 13.27 0.28
CA GLU A 122 -8.58 12.98 1.58
C GLU A 122 -7.48 12.54 2.55
N THR A 123 -6.71 13.51 3.05
CA THR A 123 -5.75 13.35 4.12
C THR A 123 -6.54 13.45 5.41
N PHE A 124 -6.61 12.35 6.15
CA PHE A 124 -7.07 12.36 7.53
C PHE A 124 -6.28 13.44 8.28
N PRO A 125 -6.92 14.28 9.10
CA PRO A 125 -6.22 15.29 9.88
C PRO A 125 -5.25 14.59 10.83
N VAL A 126 -3.97 14.58 10.47
CA VAL A 126 -2.87 14.29 11.38
C VAL A 126 -2.29 15.65 11.73
N SER A 127 -2.65 16.16 12.90
CA SER A 127 -1.98 17.32 13.47
C SER A 127 -0.56 16.92 13.84
N VAL A 128 0.43 17.58 13.24
CA VAL A 128 1.77 17.67 13.82
C VAL A 128 1.70 18.78 14.87
N GLU A 129 1.17 18.46 16.04
CA GLU A 129 1.62 19.15 17.25
C GLU A 129 3.00 18.53 17.50
N LYS A 130 4.13 19.24 17.32
CA LYS A 130 4.82 19.99 18.38
C LYS A 130 6.00 20.80 17.77
N GLN A 131 5.94 22.13 17.76
CA GLN A 131 7.08 22.95 18.20
C GLN A 131 6.58 23.73 19.42
N TYR A 132 7.02 23.32 20.61
CA TYR A 132 6.58 23.96 21.85
C TYR A 132 7.49 25.14 22.13
N VAL A 133 6.88 26.30 22.37
CA VAL A 133 7.45 27.32 23.24
C VAL A 133 6.96 26.98 24.65
N VAL A 134 7.91 26.77 25.56
CA VAL A 134 7.70 26.38 26.96
C VAL A 134 7.35 27.61 27.80
N ILE A 135 6.45 27.47 28.76
CA ILE A 135 6.44 28.31 29.97
C ILE A 135 6.06 27.45 31.19
N GLU A 136 6.75 27.65 32.30
CA GLU A 136 6.56 26.93 33.56
C GLU A 136 5.60 27.68 34.49
N LEU A 137 4.68 26.93 35.11
CA LEU A 137 4.30 26.98 36.53
C LEU A 137 3.73 25.61 36.93
#